data_AF-A0A352PST6-F1
#
_entry.id   AF-A0A352PST6-F1
#
_cell.length_a   1.000
_cell.length_b   1.000
_cell.length_c   1.000
_cell.angle_alpha   90.00
_cell.angle_beta   90.00
_cell.angle_gamma   90.00
#
_symmetry.space_group_name_H-M   'P 1'
#
loop_
_entity.id
_entity.type
_entity.pdbx_description
1 polymer ?
#
loop_
_entity_poly.entity_id
_entity_poly.type
_entity_poly.pdbx_seq_one_letter_code
_entity_poly.pdbx_strand_id
1 'polypeptide(L)'
;SAAIENMLLMITALGLGACWVIAPCFDVRDEERTKELLGVPEGFKAVSLISIGHMTRPHRQRPRIPINQLVYSEKWGEPYYKENV
;
A
#
# COMPACT_ATOMS: atom_id res chain seq x y z
N SER A 1 4.94 -3.68 -2.93
CA SER A 1 4.53 -4.74 -3.87
C SER A 1 3.84 -4.11 -5.06
N ALA A 2 4.38 -4.29 -6.28
CA ALA A 2 3.75 -3.77 -7.49
C ALA A 2 2.41 -4.46 -7.81
N ALA A 3 2.27 -5.75 -7.49
CA ALA A 3 1.04 -6.50 -7.73
C ALA A 3 -0.14 -5.95 -6.92
N ILE A 4 0.06 -5.67 -5.63
CA ILE A 4 -0.99 -5.12 -4.77
C ILE A 4 -1.44 -3.75 -5.28
N GLU A 5 -0.49 -2.86 -5.61
CA GLU A 5 -0.80 -1.53 -6.15
C GLU A 5 -1.62 -1.62 -7.46
N ASN A 6 -1.23 -2.49 -8.38
CA ASN A 6 -1.98 -2.71 -9.62
C ASN A 6 -3.42 -3.15 -9.36
N MET A 7 -3.64 -4.04 -8.39
CA MET A 7 -5.00 -4.42 -8.01
C MET A 7 -5.78 -3.25 -7.41
N LEU A 8 -5.17 -2.46 -6.51
CA LEU A 8 -5.81 -1.28 -5.91
C LEU A 8 -6.24 -0.24 -6.96
N LEU A 9 -5.39 0.00 -7.97
CA LEU A 9 -5.71 0.87 -9.09
C LEU A 9 -6.91 0.35 -9.89
N MET A 10 -6.93 -0.96 -10.20
CA MET A 10 -8.05 -1.57 -10.94
C MET A 10 -9.35 -1.58 -10.13
N ILE A 11 -9.30 -1.90 -8.84
CA ILE A 11 -10.44 -1.86 -7.92
C ILE A 11 -11.06 -0.45 -7.92
N THR A 12 -10.22 0.58 -7.84
CA THR A 12 -10.66 1.98 -7.89
C THR A 12 -11.31 2.31 -9.23
N ALA A 13 -10.73 1.85 -10.35
CA ALA A 13 -11.29 2.04 -11.69
C ALA A 13 -12.66 1.36 -11.89
N LEU A 14 -12.93 0.28 -11.16
CA LEU A 14 -14.24 -0.39 -11.12
C LEU A 14 -15.27 0.32 -10.22
N GLY A 15 -14.93 1.45 -9.60
CA GLY A 15 -15.81 2.18 -8.70
C GLY A 15 -15.94 1.57 -7.30
N LEU A 16 -15.03 0.66 -6.94
CA LEU A 16 -14.96 0.05 -5.61
C LEU A 16 -13.92 0.76 -4.74
N GLY A 17 -14.04 0.57 -3.43
CA GLY A 17 -13.03 0.98 -2.45
C GLY A 17 -12.19 -0.21 -2.00
N ALA A 18 -10.95 0.06 -1.64
CA ALA A 18 -10.08 -0.93 -1.00
C ALA A 18 -9.13 -0.32 0.03
N CYS A 19 -8.63 -1.17 0.93
CA CYS A 19 -7.58 -0.83 1.89
C CYS A 19 -6.48 -1.89 1.84
N TRP A 20 -5.22 -1.43 1.77
CA TRP A 20 -4.06 -2.28 1.99
C TRP A 20 -3.91 -2.54 3.50
N VAL A 21 -4.11 -3.79 3.92
CA VAL A 21 -4.08 -4.19 5.33
C VAL A 21 -2.87 -5.07 5.62
N ILE A 22 -1.85 -4.48 6.24
CA ILE A 22 -0.59 -5.18 6.55
C ILE A 22 -0.55 -5.79 7.96
N ALA A 23 -1.34 -5.29 8.91
CA ALA A 23 -1.24 -5.69 10.32
C ALA A 23 -1.27 -7.22 10.54
N PRO A 24 -2.16 -8.00 9.89
CA PRO A 24 -2.21 -9.46 10.06
C PRO A 24 -1.02 -10.22 9.45
N CYS A 25 -0.12 -9.53 8.74
CA CYS A 25 1.04 -10.12 8.06
C CYS A 25 2.37 -9.51 8.52
N PHE A 26 2.35 -8.61 9.51
CA PHE A 26 3.52 -7.86 9.95
C PHE A 26 4.27 -8.53 11.10
N ASP A 27 3.58 -8.84 12.21
CA ASP A 27 4.13 -9.66 13.29
C ASP A 27 4.05 -11.13 12.92
N VAL A 28 5.10 -11.90 13.21
CA VAL A 28 5.19 -13.32 12.86
C VAL A 28 4.02 -14.12 13.45
N ARG A 29 3.55 -13.78 14.67
CA ARG A 29 2.45 -14.51 15.32
C ARG A 29 1.11 -14.26 14.63
N ASP A 30 0.88 -13.02 14.18
CA ASP A 30 -0.32 -12.68 13.43
C ASP A 30 -0.28 -13.29 12.02
N GLU A 31 0.91 -13.34 11.41
CA GLU A 31 1.11 -13.98 10.11
C GLU A 31 0.81 -15.48 10.19
N GLU A 32 1.33 -16.19 11.19
CA GLU A 32 1.06 -17.63 11.36
C GLU A 32 -0.41 -17.91 11.61
N ARG A 33 -1.08 -17.12 12.45
CA ARG A 33 -2.54 -17.23 12.64
C ARG A 33 -3.31 -17.00 11.33
N THR A 34 -2.86 -16.04 10.51
CA THR A 34 -3.46 -15.76 9.21
C THR A 34 -3.24 -16.93 8.24
N LYS A 35 -2.05 -17.53 8.22
CA LYS A 35 -1.74 -18.70 7.39
C LYS A 35 -2.55 -19.92 7.80
N GLU A 36 -2.64 -20.20 9.10
CA GLU A 36 -3.45 -21.30 9.65
C GLU A 36 -4.92 -21.14 9.23
N LEU A 37 -5.48 -19.93 9.40
CA LEU A 37 -6.87 -19.65 9.04
C LEU A 37 -7.14 -19.85 7.53
N LEU A 38 -6.19 -19.48 6.68
CA LEU A 38 -6.33 -19.54 5.22
C LEU A 38 -5.78 -20.84 4.61
N GLY A 39 -5.23 -21.76 5.42
CA GLY A 39 -4.60 -23.00 4.94
C GLY A 39 -3.38 -22.75 4.04
N VAL A 40 -2.61 -21.71 4.30
CA VAL A 40 -1.40 -21.38 3.51
C VAL A 40 -0.31 -22.42 3.81
N PRO A 41 0.27 -23.08 2.78
CA PRO A 41 1.30 -24.08 2.98
C PRO A 41 2.62 -23.51 3.49
N GLU A 42 3.43 -24.37 4.10
CA GLU A 42 4.78 -24.03 4.56
C GLU A 42 5.66 -23.52 3.40
N GLY A 43 6.58 -22.61 3.70
CA GLY A 43 7.47 -21.99 2.71
C GLY A 43 6.86 -20.79 1.98
N PHE A 44 5.58 -20.49 2.19
CA PHE A 44 4.95 -19.28 1.65
C PHE A 44 4.82 -18.19 2.73
N LYS A 45 5.03 -16.93 2.31
CA LYS A 45 4.85 -15.75 3.14
C LYS A 45 3.53 -15.07 2.81
N ALA A 46 2.72 -14.78 3.83
CA ALA A 46 1.58 -13.89 3.65
C ALA A 46 2.12 -12.45 3.63
N VAL A 47 2.01 -11.76 2.50
CA VAL A 47 2.62 -10.42 2.32
C VAL A 47 1.70 -9.32 2.83
N SER A 48 0.40 -9.44 2.54
CA SER A 48 -0.63 -8.49 2.98
C SER A 48 -2.01 -9.04 2.67
N LEU A 49 -3.02 -8.44 3.30
CA LEU A 49 -4.42 -8.58 2.94
C LEU A 49 -4.93 -7.29 2.27
N ILE A 50 -6.02 -7.41 1.52
CA ILE A 50 -6.73 -6.28 0.92
C ILE A 50 -8.21 -6.44 1.24
N SER A 51 -8.82 -5.44 1.89
CA SER A 51 -10.27 -5.35 1.97
C SER A 51 -10.80 -4.64 0.72
N ILE A 52 -11.92 -5.12 0.17
CA ILE A 52 -12.51 -4.60 -1.08
C ILE A 52 -14.03 -4.57 -0.91
N GLY A 53 -14.69 -3.52 -1.42
CA GLY A 53 -16.14 -3.48 -1.47
C GLY A 53 -16.72 -2.14 -1.94
N HIS A 54 -18.05 -2.04 -1.91
CA HIS A 54 -18.74 -0.78 -2.19
C HIS A 54 -18.55 0.21 -1.04
N MET A 55 -18.11 1.42 -1.39
CA MET A 55 -17.88 2.49 -0.41
C MET A 55 -19.21 3.02 0.12
N THR A 56 -19.36 3.09 1.44
CA THR A 56 -20.53 3.75 2.08
C THR A 56 -20.47 5.27 2.00
N ARG A 57 -19.27 5.83 1.81
CA ARG A 57 -19.03 7.27 1.65
C ARG A 57 -17.73 7.54 0.88
N PRO A 58 -17.63 8.68 0.16
CA PRO A 58 -16.36 9.12 -0.42
C PRO A 58 -15.34 9.44 0.68
N HIS A 59 -14.07 9.09 0.44
CA HIS A 59 -12.97 9.40 1.34
C HIS A 59 -12.23 10.67 0.90
N ARG A 60 -11.87 11.52 1.86
CA ARG A 60 -11.01 12.68 1.60
C ARG A 60 -9.58 12.21 1.37
N GLN A 61 -8.92 12.79 0.38
CA GLN A 61 -7.50 12.53 0.13
C GLN A 61 -6.67 12.95 1.36
N ARG A 62 -5.79 12.04 1.81
CA ARG A 62 -4.83 12.34 2.87
C ARG A 62 -3.76 13.29 2.34
N PRO A 63 -3.31 14.30 3.12
CA PRO A 63 -2.24 15.19 2.69
C PRO A 63 -1.00 14.38 2.31
N ARG A 64 -0.31 14.80 1.25
CA ARG A 64 0.95 14.22 0.78
C ARG A 64 2.09 15.16 1.12
N ILE A 65 3.28 14.59 1.35
CA ILE A 65 4.51 15.37 1.49
C ILE A 65 4.73 16.11 0.15
N PRO A 66 5.09 17.41 0.17
CA PRO A 66 5.40 18.16 -1.04
C PRO A 66 6.44 17.47 -1.92
N ILE A 67 6.23 17.49 -3.24
CA ILE A 67 7.09 16.74 -4.18
C ILE A 67 8.55 17.20 -4.17
N ASN A 68 8.79 18.49 -3.90
CA ASN A 68 10.14 19.06 -3.75
C ASN A 68 10.91 18.56 -2.52
N GLN A 69 10.23 17.92 -1.57
CA GLN A 69 10.86 17.27 -0.41
C GLN A 69 11.09 15.77 -0.60
N LEU A 70 10.57 15.17 -1.68
CA LEU A 70 10.64 13.73 -1.93
C LEU A 70 11.56 13.34 -3.09
N VAL A 71 11.76 14.23 -4.07
CA VAL A 71 12.47 13.90 -5.30
C VAL A 71 13.88 14.50 -5.26
N TYR A 72 14.87 13.62 -5.38
CA TYR A 72 16.29 13.98 -5.47
C TYR A 72 16.85 13.72 -6.87
N SER A 73 17.83 14.52 -7.27
CA SER A 73 18.53 14.39 -8.56
C SER A 73 19.78 13.54 -8.40
N GLU A 74 19.81 12.35 -9.01
CA GLU A 74 20.95 11.40 -9.08
C GLU A 74 21.51 10.88 -7.73
N LYS A 75 21.52 11.70 -6.68
CA LYS A 75 22.14 11.45 -5.37
C LYS A 75 21.16 11.76 -4.26
N TRP A 76 21.19 10.96 -3.20
CA TRP A 76 20.37 11.18 -2.00
C TRP A 76 20.64 12.57 -1.40
N GLY A 77 19.57 13.33 -1.14
CA GLY A 77 19.63 14.65 -0.52
C GLY A 77 19.88 15.82 -1.48
N GLU A 78 20.25 15.58 -2.74
CA GLU A 78 20.39 16.64 -3.76
C GLU A 78 19.01 16.98 -4.33
N PRO A 79 18.41 18.15 -4.05
CA PRO A 79 17.04 18.45 -4.47
C PRO A 79 16.91 18.47 -5.99
N TYR A 80 15.90 17.78 -6.53
CA TYR A 80 15.62 17.83 -7.98
C TYR A 80 15.00 19.16 -8.40
N TYR A 81 14.02 19.63 -7.62
CA TYR A 81 13.37 20.93 -7.84
C TYR A 81 14.18 22.01 -7.13
N LYS A 82 14.93 22.81 -7.89
CA LYS A 82 15.66 23.96 -7.36
C LYS A 82 14.69 25.14 -7.25
N GLU A 83 14.72 25.85 -6.13
CA GLU A 83 14.00 27.12 -6.03
C GLU A 83 14.63 28.09 -7.03
N ASN A 84 13.85 28.53 -8.01
CA ASN A 84 14.25 29.64 -8.87
C ASN A 84 14.19 30.90 -7.99
N VAL A 85 15.36 31.46 -7.66
CA VAL A 85 15.47 32.82 -7.12
C VAL A 85 15.19 33.82 -8.23
#